data_AF-A0A969JW00-F1
#
_entry.id   AF-A0A969JW00-F1
#
_cell.length_a   1.000
_cell.length_b   1.000
_cell.length_c   1.000
_cell.angle_alpha   90.00
_cell.angle_beta   90.00
_cell.angle_gamma   90.00
#
_symmetry.space_group_name_H-M   'P 1'
#
loop_
_entity.id
_entity.type
_entity.pdbx_description
1 polymer ?
#
loop_
_entity_poly.entity_id
_entity_poly.type
_entity_poly.pdbx_seq_one_letter_code
_entity_poly.pdbx_strand_id
1 'polypeptide(L)'
;MTDVELTFDLSAGAEAATTVTSVLQVVAERADVNDLVLDGIDLELVSVAVDGRLLGGNEYRRDGEHLTLFGVPREATIGVVTRVYPAANTALEGLYRSGGMY
;
A
#
# COMPACT_ATOMS: atom_id res chain seq x y z
N MET A 1 4.06 -12.61 -7.59
CA MET A 1 3.07 -12.43 -6.50
C MET A 1 2.15 -13.62 -6.51
N THR A 2 1.98 -14.28 -5.37
CA THR A 2 1.19 -15.52 -5.27
C THR A 2 -0.19 -15.29 -4.67
N ASP A 3 -0.32 -14.30 -3.79
CA ASP A 3 -1.57 -13.98 -3.10
C ASP A 3 -1.61 -12.50 -2.66
N VAL A 4 -2.82 -11.94 -2.57
CA VAL A 4 -3.07 -10.59 -2.03
C VAL A 4 -4.33 -10.62 -1.17
N GLU A 5 -4.20 -10.08 0.04
CA GLU A 5 -5.30 -9.79 0.94
C GLU A 5 -5.42 -8.28 1.13
N LEU A 6 -6.63 -7.75 0.97
CA LEU A 6 -6.94 -6.33 1.15
C LEU A 6 -8.03 -6.16 2.20
N THR A 7 -7.75 -5.36 3.21
CA THR A 7 -8.72 -4.95 4.23
C THR A 7 -8.95 -3.44 4.14
N PHE A 8 -10.22 -3.05 4.07
CA PHE A 8 -10.64 -1.65 3.98
C PHE A 8 -11.41 -1.26 5.25
N ASP A 9 -10.84 -0.34 6.01
CA ASP A 9 -11.52 0.29 7.15
C ASP A 9 -12.12 1.63 6.69
N LEU A 10 -13.45 1.63 6.54
CA LEU A 10 -14.23 2.77 6.05
C LEU A 10 -14.74 3.59 7.23
N SER A 11 -14.27 4.83 7.34
CA SER A 11 -14.89 5.81 8.24
C SER A 11 -16.04 6.55 7.55
N ALA A 12 -17.05 6.98 8.31
CA ALA A 12 -18.19 7.74 7.79
C ALA A 12 -18.03 9.24 8.07
N GLY A 13 -18.33 10.08 7.08
CA GLY A 13 -18.28 11.54 7.22
C GLY A 13 -17.73 12.26 5.98
N ALA A 14 -17.83 13.59 5.97
CA ALA A 14 -17.34 14.41 4.87
C ALA A 14 -15.80 14.40 4.73
N GLU A 15 -15.09 14.21 5.84
CA GLU A 15 -13.61 14.14 5.92
C GLU A 15 -13.10 12.73 6.21
N ALA A 16 -13.93 11.71 5.94
CA ALA A 16 -13.61 10.32 6.21
C ALA A 16 -12.38 9.86 5.44
N ALA A 17 -11.38 9.39 6.17
CA ALA A 17 -10.25 8.66 5.61
C ALA A 17 -10.55 7.16 5.59
N THR A 18 -10.17 6.48 4.52
CA THR A 18 -10.17 5.01 4.46
C THR A 18 -8.77 4.52 4.75
N THR A 19 -8.63 3.64 5.74
CA THR A 19 -7.37 2.92 5.95
C THR A 19 -7.41 1.64 5.14
N VAL A 20 -6.42 1.46 4.26
CA VAL A 20 -6.26 0.27 3.44
C VAL A 20 -5.06 -0.49 3.94
N THR A 21 -5.28 -1.71 4.39
CA THR A 21 -4.23 -2.65 4.78
C THR A 21 -4.10 -3.70 3.69
N SER A 22 -2.93 -3.74 3.06
CA SER A 22 -2.59 -4.71 2.03
C SER A 22 -1.55 -5.68 2.56
N VAL A 23 -1.81 -6.98 2.41
CA VAL A 23 -0.85 -8.04 2.70
C VAL A 23 -0.55 -8.78 1.39
N LEU A 24 0.70 -8.72 0.94
CA LEU A 24 1.15 -9.33 -0.31
C LEU A 24 2.12 -10.46 -0.02
N GLN A 25 1.90 -11.63 -0.61
CA GLN A 25 2.91 -12.69 -0.65
C GLN A 25 3.70 -12.60 -1.96
N VAL A 26 5.00 -12.35 -1.82
CA VAL A 26 5.91 -12.15 -2.95
C VAL A 26 7.00 -13.21 -2.99
N VAL A 27 7.32 -13.64 -4.21
CA VAL A 27 8.44 -14.53 -4.50
C VAL A 27 9.22 -13.88 -5.64
N ALA A 28 10.48 -13.54 -5.39
CA ALA A 28 11.37 -12.99 -6.39
C ALA A 28 11.73 -14.07 -7.42
N GLU A 29 11.50 -13.78 -8.70
CA GLU A 29 11.83 -14.70 -9.79
C GLU A 29 13.34 -14.91 -9.93
N ARG A 30 14.12 -13.88 -9.58
CA ARG A 30 15.58 -13.90 -9.63
C ARG A 30 16.18 -13.70 -8.25
N ALA A 31 17.26 -14.42 -7.96
CA ALA A 31 17.88 -14.43 -6.63
C ALA A 31 18.79 -13.22 -6.36
N ASP A 32 19.12 -12.45 -7.40
CA ASP A 32 19.99 -11.26 -7.35
C ASP A 32 19.21 -9.94 -7.20
N VAL A 33 17.88 -9.98 -7.30
CA VAL A 33 17.02 -8.80 -7.11
C VAL A 33 16.44 -8.84 -5.71
N ASN A 34 16.81 -7.86 -4.89
CA ASN A 34 16.33 -7.71 -3.52
C ASN A 34 15.47 -6.46 -3.34
N ASP A 35 15.23 -5.70 -4.40
CA ASP A 35 14.40 -4.49 -4.34
C ASP A 35 13.01 -4.83 -4.87
N LEU A 36 11.98 -4.49 -4.09
CA LEU A 36 10.60 -4.61 -4.48
C LEU A 36 10.03 -3.21 -4.75
N VAL A 37 9.56 -2.98 -5.97
CA VAL A 37 8.88 -1.74 -6.36
C VAL A 37 7.38 -2.01 -6.40
N LEU A 38 6.62 -1.20 -5.67
CA LEU A 38 5.16 -1.21 -5.64
C LEU A 38 4.65 0.10 -6.25
N ASP A 39 3.69 0.00 -7.16
CA ASP A 39 3.02 1.17 -7.73
C ASP A 39 1.92 1.65 -6.80
N GLY A 40 1.88 2.95 -6.53
CA GLY A 40 0.91 3.58 -5.65
C GLY A 40 0.92 5.10 -5.79
N ILE A 41 -0.14 5.64 -6.39
CA ILE A 41 -0.29 7.07 -6.69
C ILE A 41 -1.21 7.71 -5.66
N ASP A 42 -0.84 8.89 -5.16
CA ASP A 42 -1.66 9.71 -4.25
C ASP A 42 -2.12 8.99 -2.96
N LEU A 43 -1.30 8.05 -2.48
CA LEU A 43 -1.53 7.35 -1.22
C LEU A 43 -0.76 8.01 -0.08
N GLU A 44 -1.38 8.19 1.09
CA GLU A 44 -0.64 8.51 2.30
C GLU A 44 -0.09 7.20 2.91
N LEU A 45 1.22 7.02 2.90
CA LEU A 45 1.84 5.84 3.50
C LEU A 45 1.84 5.96 5.03
N VAL A 46 1.18 5.02 5.71
CA VAL A 46 1.13 4.97 7.17
C VAL A 46 2.24 4.07 7.71
N SER A 47 2.38 2.87 7.14
CA SER A 47 3.45 1.94 7.53
C SER A 47 3.73 0.90 6.45
N VAL A 48 4.94 0.33 6.52
CA VAL A 48 5.35 -0.84 5.76
C VAL A 48 5.98 -1.85 6.71
N ALA A 49 5.69 -3.13 6.50
CA ALA A 49 6.31 -4.24 7.17
C ALA A 49 6.75 -5.32 6.17
N VAL A 50 7.85 -6.00 6.49
CA VAL A 50 8.32 -7.20 5.79
C VAL A 50 8.41 -8.32 6.82
N ASP A 51 7.70 -9.42 6.58
CA ASP A 51 7.61 -10.58 7.48
C ASP A 51 7.23 -10.20 8.92
N GLY A 52 6.30 -9.25 9.05
CA GLY A 52 5.83 -8.74 10.34
C GLY A 52 6.76 -7.73 11.02
N ARG A 53 7.94 -7.44 10.45
CA ARG A 53 8.85 -6.40 10.95
C ARG A 53 8.58 -5.07 10.26
N LEU A 54 8.26 -4.05 11.05
CA LEU A 54 8.12 -2.69 10.53
C LEU A 54 9.46 -2.18 9.96
N LEU A 55 9.38 -1.55 8.79
CA LEU A 55 10.54 -0.92 8.15
C LEU A 55 10.74 0.51 8.66
N GLY A 56 12.00 0.85 8.91
CA GLY A 56 12.43 2.23 9.14
C GLY A 56 12.50 3.05 7.85
N GLY A 57 12.52 4.38 7.97
CA GLY A 57 12.50 5.29 6.82
C GLY A 57 13.73 5.23 5.90
N ASN A 58 14.81 4.54 6.31
CA ASN A 58 15.99 4.29 5.48
C ASN A 58 15.95 2.93 4.74
N GLU A 59 14.95 2.10 5.01
CA GLU A 59 14.79 0.75 4.43
C GLU A 59 13.83 0.74 3.23
N TYR A 60 13.17 1.87 2.98
CA TYR A 60 12.33 2.08 1.81
C TYR A 60 12.49 3.50 1.28
N ARG A 61 12.13 3.69 0.02
CA ARG A 61 12.02 5.00 -0.62
C ARG A 61 10.64 5.13 -1.21
N ARG A 62 10.01 6.27 -1.00
CA ARG A 62 8.74 6.62 -1.64
C ARG A 62 8.97 7.82 -2.55
N ASP A 63 8.44 7.74 -3.76
CA ASP A 63 8.22 8.89 -4.62
C ASP A 63 6.70 9.04 -4.88
N GLY A 64 6.30 10.01 -5.70
CA GLY A 64 4.87 10.31 -5.92
C GLY A 64 4.07 9.15 -6.52
N GLU A 65 4.74 8.16 -7.11
CA GLU A 65 4.11 7.09 -7.90
C GLU A 65 4.52 5.69 -7.43
N HIS A 66 5.66 5.56 -6.75
CA HIS A 66 6.25 4.29 -6.37
C HIS A 66 6.70 4.24 -4.90
N LEU A 67 6.58 3.05 -4.33
CA LEU A 67 7.20 2.65 -3.07
C LEU A 67 8.23 1.55 -3.36
N THR A 68 9.51 1.87 -3.18
CA THR A 68 10.62 0.91 -3.29
C THR A 68 11.01 0.40 -1.91
N LEU A 69 10.98 -0.91 -1.69
CA LEU A 69 11.49 -1.58 -0.49
C LEU A 69 12.85 -2.19 -0.80
N PHE A 70 13.87 -1.90 0.01
CA PHE A 70 15.23 -2.37 -0.23
C PHE A 70 15.51 -3.64 0.57
N GLY A 71 16.26 -4.58 -0.02
CA GLY A 71 16.75 -5.75 0.70
C GLY A 71 15.65 -6.74 1.13
N VAL A 72 14.57 -6.82 0.38
CA VAL A 72 13.47 -7.79 0.59
C VAL A 72 13.99 -9.21 0.31
N PRO A 73 13.71 -10.18 1.20
CA PRO A 73 14.05 -11.58 0.96
C PRO A 73 13.42 -12.14 -0.33
N ARG A 74 13.99 -13.23 -0.85
CA ARG A 74 13.46 -13.93 -2.03
C ARG A 74 11.98 -14.30 -1.87
N GLU A 75 11.58 -14.71 -0.68
CA GLU A 75 10.19 -15.02 -0.34
C GLU A 75 9.84 -14.22 0.90
N ALA A 76 8.81 -13.38 0.81
CA ALA A 76 8.44 -12.47 1.88
C ALA A 76 6.94 -12.16 1.89
N THR A 77 6.45 -11.82 3.07
CA THR A 77 5.11 -11.23 3.27
C THR A 77 5.25 -9.74 3.48
N ILE A 78 4.69 -8.94 2.58
CA ILE A 78 4.74 -7.48 2.60
C ILE A 78 3.43 -6.95 3.16
N GLY A 79 3.48 -6.24 4.28
CA GLY A 79 2.36 -5.49 4.82
C GLY A 79 2.50 -4.01 4.47
N VAL A 80 1.49 -3.43 3.84
CA VAL A 80 1.45 -1.99 3.56
C VAL A 80 0.16 -1.42 4.12
N VAL A 81 0.26 -0.41 4.96
CA VAL A 81 -0.89 0.36 5.44
C VAL A 81 -0.85 1.72 4.80
N THR A 82 -1.90 2.06 4.06
CA THR A 82 -2.07 3.38 3.45
C THR A 82 -3.37 4.02 3.91
N ARG A 83 -3.40 5.34 3.85
CA ARG A 83 -4.59 6.13 4.07
C ARG A 83 -4.97 6.81 2.76
N VAL A 84 -6.24 6.70 2.43
CA VAL A 84 -6.86 7.28 1.23
C VAL A 84 -8.00 8.19 1.67
N TYR A 85 -8.23 9.25 0.91
CA TYR A 85 -9.32 10.19 1.16
C TYR A 85 -10.34 10.14 0.00
N PRO A 86 -11.30 9.20 0.01
CA PRO A 86 -12.22 9.00 -1.12
C PRO A 86 -13.07 10.22 -1.47
N ALA A 87 -13.32 11.10 -0.49
CA ALA A 87 -14.05 12.35 -0.69
C ALA A 87 -13.23 13.44 -1.40
N ALA A 88 -11.90 13.37 -1.32
CA ALA A 88 -10.97 14.27 -2.00
C ALA A 88 -10.48 13.72 -3.35
N ASN A 89 -10.80 12.48 -3.68
CA ASN A 89 -10.45 11.85 -4.95
C ASN A 89 -11.29 12.44 -6.10
N THR A 90 -10.70 13.40 -6.80
CA THR A 90 -11.30 14.07 -7.97
C THR A 90 -11.02 13.36 -9.30
N ALA A 91 -10.10 12.39 -9.31
CA ALA A 91 -9.72 11.63 -10.49
C ALA A 91 -10.76 10.56 -10.87
N LEU A 92 -11.62 10.15 -9.93
CA LEU A 92 -12.60 9.06 -10.09
C LEU A 92 -11.96 7.71 -10.46
N GLU A 93 -10.67 7.56 -10.17
CA GLU A 93 -9.91 6.32 -10.34
C GLU A 93 -9.59 5.73 -8.95
N GLY A 94 -9.56 4.40 -8.84
CA GLY A 94 -9.33 3.73 -7.55
C GLY A 94 -10.52 3.86 -6.59
N LEU A 95 -10.25 4.12 -5.29
CA LEU A 95 -11.30 4.27 -4.28
C LEU A 95 -11.79 5.73 -4.23
N TYR A 96 -13.05 5.95 -4.59
CA TYR A 96 -13.68 7.27 -4.58
C TYR A 96 -15.12 7.19 -4.06
N ARG A 97 -15.63 8.31 -3.57
CA ARG A 97 -17.05 8.40 -3.18
C ARG A 97 -17.92 8.71 -4.40
N SER A 98 -18.57 7.70 -4.96
CA SER A 98 -19.59 7.93 -6.00
C SER A 98 -20.83 8.60 -5.38
N GLY A 99 -21.37 9.62 -6.04
CA GLY A 99 -22.53 10.36 -5.57
C GLY A 99 -23.79 9.49 -5.55
N GLY A 100 -24.07 8.88 -4.39
CA GLY A 100 -25.34 8.21 -4.11
C GLY A 100 -25.17 6.83 -3.50
N MET A 101 -24.84 6.76 -2.21
CA MET A 101 -25.42 5.79 -1.27
C MET A 101 -25.40 6.44 0.12
N TYR A 102 -26.60 6.75 0.63
CA TYR A 102 -26.90 7.20 1.99
C TYR A 102 -27.61 6.06 2.73
#